data_AF-A0A7Y4TWT5-F1
#
_entry.id   AF-A0A7Y4TWT5-F1
#
_cell.length_a   1.000
_cell.length_b   1.000
_cell.length_c   1.000
_cell.angle_alpha   90.00
_cell.angle_beta   90.00
_cell.angle_gamma   90.00
#
_symmetry.space_group_name_H-M   'P 1'
#
loop_
_entity.id
_entity.type
_entity.pdbx_description
1 polymer ?
#
loop_
_entity_poly.entity_id
_entity_poly.type
_entity_poly.pdbx_seq_one_letter_code
_entity_poly.pdbx_strand_id
1 'polypeptide(L)'
;MKKLWLATLPLILGVSALLQADPGKNPTSPAPPTPAPATTPAETKAIPSTLPTPLPADRYQGRVREAYKAAAEIPDVLAGVTCYCGCDKSMGHRNLLDCFVDDHGAG
;
A
#
# COMPACT_ATOMS: atom_id res chain seq x y z
N MET A 1 45.46 11.95 -26.05
CA MET A 1 46.37 11.96 -24.88
C MET A 1 45.99 10.79 -24.00
N LYS A 2 46.79 9.73 -24.06
CA LYS A 2 46.53 8.40 -23.51
C LYS A 2 47.51 8.23 -22.36
N LYS A 3 47.04 8.10 -21.11
CA LYS A 3 47.89 7.74 -19.98
C LYS A 3 47.37 6.44 -19.38
N LEU A 4 47.79 5.39 -20.08
CA LEU A 4 47.83 4.01 -19.65
C LEU A 4 48.87 3.93 -18.51
N TRP A 5 48.46 3.56 -17.31
CA TRP A 5 49.40 3.15 -16.26
C TRP A 5 49.10 1.70 -15.88
N LEU A 6 50.02 0.85 -16.33
CA LEU A 6 50.11 -0.58 -16.07
C LEU A 6 50.94 -0.78 -14.80
N ALA A 7 50.40 -1.67 -13.95
CA ALA A 7 51.08 -2.63 -13.08
C ALA A 7 52.05 -2.12 -11.99
N THR A 8 51.80 -2.52 -10.74
CA THR A 8 52.58 -3.60 -10.10
C THR A 8 51.87 -4.12 -8.86
N LEU A 9 51.64 -5.43 -8.83
CA LEU A 9 51.10 -6.25 -7.75
C LEU A 9 52.17 -6.47 -6.67
N PRO A 10 51.89 -6.29 -5.36
CA PRO A 10 52.50 -7.13 -4.35
C PRO A 10 51.48 -8.17 -3.91
N LEU A 11 51.81 -9.41 -4.21
CA LEU A 11 51.26 -10.63 -3.65
C LEU A 11 51.44 -10.59 -2.12
N ILE A 12 50.42 -10.19 -1.36
CA ILE A 12 50.41 -10.35 0.09
C ILE A 12 49.74 -11.71 0.39
N LEU A 13 50.59 -12.72 0.48
CA LEU A 13 50.29 -13.97 1.19
C LEU A 13 49.97 -13.63 2.65
N GLY A 14 48.71 -13.82 3.03
CA GLY A 14 48.25 -13.63 4.40
C GLY A 14 46.89 -14.29 4.58
N VAL A 15 46.87 -15.62 4.60
CA VAL A 15 45.73 -16.41 5.10
C VAL A 15 45.62 -16.13 6.60
N SER A 16 44.97 -15.03 6.95
CA SER A 16 44.44 -14.83 8.28
C SER A 16 42.99 -15.26 8.25
N ALA A 17 42.76 -16.46 8.76
CA ALA A 17 41.48 -16.85 9.31
C ALA A 17 40.97 -15.71 10.19
N LEU A 18 39.76 -15.22 9.94
CA LEU A 18 38.66 -15.26 10.89
C LEU A 18 37.34 -15.18 10.12
N LEU A 19 36.71 -16.35 10.05
CA LEU A 19 35.29 -16.56 9.88
C LEU A 19 34.54 -15.74 10.94
N GLN A 20 34.14 -14.51 10.63
CA GLN A 20 33.02 -13.86 11.31
C GLN A 20 31.75 -14.31 10.59
N ALA A 21 31.34 -15.54 10.88
CA ALA A 21 29.95 -15.91 10.76
C ALA A 21 29.21 -15.10 11.83
N ASP A 22 28.42 -14.10 11.45
CA ASP A 22 27.51 -13.42 12.36
C ASP A 22 26.52 -14.46 12.94
N PRO A 23 26.62 -14.84 14.23
CA PRO A 23 25.57 -15.59 14.90
C PRO A 23 24.56 -14.54 15.37
N GLY A 24 23.91 -13.89 14.41
CA GLY A 24 23.04 -12.75 14.63
C GLY A 24 21.76 -12.80 13.79
N LYS A 25 21.45 -13.95 13.20
CA LYS A 25 20.08 -14.27 12.80
C LYS A 25 19.33 -14.62 14.08
N ASN A 26 18.81 -13.62 14.79
CA ASN A 26 17.62 -13.88 15.56
C ASN A 26 16.47 -13.99 14.53
N PRO A 27 15.83 -15.17 14.36
CA PRO A 27 14.51 -15.16 13.77
C PRO A 27 13.68 -14.23 14.66
N THR A 28 13.11 -13.17 14.09
CA THR A 28 12.03 -12.44 14.76
C THR A 28 10.98 -13.49 15.07
N SER A 29 10.97 -13.93 16.33
CA SER A 29 9.90 -14.76 16.87
C SER A 29 8.62 -14.00 16.53
N PRO A 30 7.61 -14.63 15.91
CA PRO A 30 6.34 -13.96 15.71
C PRO A 30 5.91 -13.44 17.08
N ALA A 31 5.69 -12.13 17.17
CA ALA A 31 5.04 -11.56 18.33
C ALA A 31 3.78 -12.40 18.57
N PRO A 32 3.42 -12.73 19.83
CA PRO A 32 2.12 -13.31 20.09
C PRO A 32 1.09 -12.45 19.36
N PRO A 33 0.09 -13.05 18.68
CA PRO A 33 -0.91 -12.27 17.98
C PRO A 33 -1.43 -11.24 18.98
N THR A 34 -1.12 -9.98 18.75
CA THR A 34 -1.81 -8.90 19.47
C THR A 34 -3.28 -9.22 19.23
N PRO A 35 -4.10 -9.40 20.28
CA PRO A 35 -5.52 -9.60 20.06
C PRO A 35 -5.94 -8.44 19.16
N ALA A 36 -6.40 -8.77 17.95
CA ALA A 36 -6.95 -7.79 17.05
C ALA A 36 -7.92 -6.96 17.90
N PRO A 37 -7.88 -5.62 17.84
CA PRO A 37 -8.83 -4.81 18.58
C PRO A 37 -10.20 -5.39 18.32
N ALA A 38 -10.90 -5.75 19.41
CA ALA A 38 -12.18 -6.44 19.34
C ALA A 38 -13.02 -5.71 18.30
N THR A 39 -13.34 -6.39 17.20
CA THR A 39 -14.14 -5.81 16.13
C THR A 39 -15.45 -5.43 16.77
N THR A 40 -15.64 -4.14 17.06
CA THR A 40 -16.98 -3.58 17.13
C THR A 40 -17.69 -4.05 15.87
N PRO A 41 -18.94 -4.55 15.97
CA PRO A 41 -19.75 -4.78 14.78
C PRO A 41 -19.61 -3.55 13.90
N ALA A 42 -19.28 -3.75 12.62
CA ALA A 42 -19.19 -2.65 11.66
C ALA A 42 -20.43 -1.79 11.89
N GLU A 43 -20.23 -0.56 12.36
CA GLU A 43 -21.34 0.31 12.69
C GLU A 43 -22.09 0.52 11.38
N THR A 44 -23.30 -0.05 11.29
CA THR A 44 -24.13 0.04 10.09
C THR A 44 -24.56 1.49 9.94
N LYS A 45 -23.71 2.30 9.33
CA LYS A 45 -24.05 3.65 8.91
C LYS A 45 -25.13 3.51 7.85
N ALA A 46 -26.25 4.20 8.05
CA ALA A 46 -27.34 4.18 7.09
C ALA A 46 -26.82 4.60 5.70
N ILE A 47 -27.02 3.73 4.71
CA ILE A 47 -26.70 4.02 3.32
C ILE A 47 -27.75 5.02 2.81
N PRO A 48 -27.35 6.14 2.20
CA PRO A 48 -28.31 7.11 1.69
C PRO A 48 -29.14 6.51 0.55
N SER A 49 -30.41 6.94 0.43
CA SER A 49 -31.34 6.48 -0.63
C SER A 49 -30.89 6.84 -2.05
N THR A 50 -29.88 7.70 -2.19
CA THR A 50 -29.26 8.06 -3.46
C THR A 50 -27.75 8.01 -3.29
N LEU A 51 -27.11 7.16 -4.10
CA LEU A 51 -25.66 6.98 -4.09
C LEU A 51 -25.00 7.91 -5.11
N PRO A 52 -23.82 8.47 -4.80
CA PRO A 52 -23.05 9.21 -5.79
C PRO A 52 -22.54 8.26 -6.88
N THR A 53 -22.29 8.82 -8.06
CA THR A 53 -21.79 8.08 -9.22
C THR A 53 -20.27 8.19 -9.29
N PRO A 54 -19.53 7.08 -9.33
CA PRO A 54 -18.09 7.08 -9.60
C PRO A 54 -17.74 7.73 -10.94
N LEU A 55 -16.52 8.25 -11.07
CA LEU A 55 -16.02 8.71 -12.36
C LEU A 55 -15.93 7.56 -13.37
N PRO A 56 -16.13 7.85 -14.67
CA PRO A 56 -16.02 6.84 -15.72
C PRO A 56 -14.65 6.16 -15.73
N ALA A 57 -14.66 4.82 -15.69
CA ALA A 57 -13.45 4.02 -15.59
C ALA A 57 -12.52 4.14 -16.82
N ASP A 58 -13.05 4.51 -17.98
CA ASP A 58 -12.31 4.74 -19.23
C ASP A 58 -11.37 5.95 -19.17
N ARG A 59 -11.50 6.81 -18.15
CA ARG A 59 -10.52 7.87 -17.84
C ARG A 59 -9.19 7.34 -17.31
N TYR A 60 -9.14 6.09 -16.85
CA TYR A 60 -7.98 5.51 -16.19
C TYR A 60 -7.43 4.30 -16.94
N GLN A 61 -6.29 3.78 -16.49
CA GLN A 61 -5.66 2.58 -17.04
C GLN A 61 -5.25 1.61 -15.93
N GLY A 62 -5.00 0.35 -16.32
CA GLY A 62 -4.54 -0.71 -15.42
C GLY A 62 -5.46 -0.89 -14.21
N ARG A 63 -4.85 -1.10 -13.04
CA ARG A 63 -5.59 -1.36 -11.79
C ARG A 63 -6.49 -0.22 -11.34
N VAL A 64 -6.15 1.02 -11.69
CA VAL A 64 -7.01 2.18 -11.36
C VAL A 64 -8.32 2.07 -12.14
N ARG A 65 -8.26 1.77 -13.44
CA ARG A 65 -9.46 1.52 -14.25
C ARG A 65 -10.32 0.39 -13.69
N GLU A 66 -9.68 -0.71 -13.26
CA GLU A 66 -10.38 -1.83 -12.65
C GLU A 66 -11.08 -1.42 -11.34
N ALA A 67 -10.43 -0.60 -10.52
CA ALA A 67 -11.01 -0.10 -9.27
C ALA A 67 -12.23 0.81 -9.52
N TYR A 68 -12.15 1.78 -10.44
CA TYR A 68 -13.30 2.63 -10.78
C TYR A 68 -14.44 1.84 -11.43
N LYS A 69 -14.12 0.81 -12.23
CA LYS A 69 -15.13 -0.10 -12.78
C LYS A 69 -15.85 -0.86 -11.66
N ALA A 70 -15.10 -1.44 -10.72
CA ALA A 70 -15.70 -2.14 -9.58
C ALA A 70 -16.56 -1.20 -8.72
N ALA A 71 -16.10 0.03 -8.47
CA ALA A 71 -16.87 1.02 -7.73
C ALA A 71 -18.23 1.33 -8.38
N ALA A 72 -18.29 1.36 -9.72
CA ALA A 72 -19.52 1.55 -10.47
C ALA A 72 -20.44 0.32 -10.47
N GLU A 73 -19.88 -0.89 -10.34
CA GLU A 73 -20.64 -2.15 -10.33
C GLU A 73 -21.28 -2.46 -8.98
N ILE A 74 -20.64 -2.07 -7.87
CA ILE A 74 -21.10 -2.36 -6.49
C ILE A 74 -21.11 -1.11 -5.59
N PRO A 75 -21.80 -0.02 -5.99
CA PRO A 75 -21.73 1.25 -5.27
C PRO A 75 -22.31 1.16 -3.85
N ASP A 76 -23.34 0.34 -3.64
CA ASP A 76 -23.98 0.12 -2.34
C ASP A 76 -23.04 -0.54 -1.33
N VAL A 77 -22.25 -1.53 -1.77
CA VAL A 77 -21.21 -2.16 -0.96
C VAL A 77 -20.19 -1.12 -0.54
N LEU A 78 -19.66 -0.34 -1.50
CA LEU A 78 -18.65 0.68 -1.20
C LEU A 78 -19.19 1.81 -0.31
N ALA A 79 -20.48 2.12 -0.42
CA ALA A 79 -21.12 3.12 0.42
C ALA A 79 -21.20 2.68 1.91
N GLY A 80 -21.19 1.36 2.15
CA GLY A 80 -21.14 0.76 3.49
C GLY A 80 -19.73 0.57 4.05
N VAL A 81 -18.68 0.75 3.25
CA VAL A 81 -17.29 0.56 3.69
C VAL A 81 -16.69 1.88 4.16
N THR A 82 -16.12 1.88 5.37
CA THR A 82 -15.33 3.01 5.86
C THR A 82 -14.04 3.15 5.06
N CYS A 83 -13.79 4.36 4.53
CA CYS A 83 -12.48 4.72 4.00
C CYS A 83 -11.58 5.20 5.15
N TYR A 84 -10.33 4.73 5.18
CA TYR A 84 -9.36 5.07 6.23
C TYR A 84 -8.30 6.08 5.79
N CYS A 85 -8.48 6.73 4.64
CA CYS A 85 -7.56 7.76 4.15
C CYS A 85 -7.56 9.04 5.01
N GLY A 86 -8.58 9.26 5.85
CA GLY A 86 -8.70 10.46 6.67
C GLY A 86 -9.03 11.73 5.88
N CYS A 87 -9.60 11.57 4.68
CA CYS A 87 -9.97 12.65 3.79
C CYS A 87 -11.37 13.25 4.05
N ASP A 88 -12.09 12.74 5.04
CA ASP A 88 -13.43 13.18 5.41
C ASP A 88 -13.48 14.67 5.78
N LYS A 89 -12.45 15.17 6.47
CA LYS A 89 -12.39 16.57 6.91
C LYS A 89 -11.83 17.51 5.86
N SER A 90 -10.98 17.03 4.96
CA SER A 90 -10.30 17.86 3.95
C SER A 90 -11.07 17.94 2.64
N MET A 91 -11.72 16.85 2.24
CA MET A 91 -12.39 16.70 0.95
C MET A 91 -13.88 16.38 1.08
N GLY A 92 -14.35 16.03 2.28
CA GLY A 92 -15.76 15.72 2.51
C GLY A 92 -16.19 14.31 2.10
N HIS A 93 -15.25 13.39 1.81
CA HIS A 93 -15.57 12.00 1.50
C HIS A 93 -16.02 11.25 2.76
N ARG A 94 -17.17 10.56 2.71
CA ARG A 94 -17.84 9.99 3.89
C ARG A 94 -17.71 8.47 4.00
N ASN A 95 -17.36 7.79 2.92
CA ASN A 95 -17.21 6.34 2.80
C ASN A 95 -16.31 6.01 1.60
N LEU A 96 -16.05 4.73 1.34
CA LEU A 96 -15.19 4.29 0.23
C LEU A 96 -15.73 4.71 -1.14
N LEU A 97 -17.05 4.74 -1.33
CA LEU A 97 -17.66 5.14 -2.60
C LEU A 97 -17.33 6.59 -2.95
N ASP A 98 -17.39 7.49 -1.96
CA ASP A 98 -17.09 8.91 -2.17
C ASP A 98 -15.66 9.12 -2.71
N CYS A 99 -14.70 8.22 -2.45
CA CYS A 99 -13.35 8.32 -3.01
C CYS A 99 -13.26 8.12 -4.52
N PHE A 100 -14.29 7.55 -5.15
CA PHE A 100 -14.33 7.30 -6.58
C PHE A 100 -15.13 8.34 -7.37
N VAL A 101 -15.70 9.36 -6.71
CA VAL A 101 -16.50 10.42 -7.37
C VAL A 101 -15.63 11.51 -8.00
N ASP A 102 -14.34 11.52 -7.63
CA ASP A 102 -13.29 12.37 -8.18
C ASP A 102 -12.03 11.52 -8.44
N ASP A 103 -10.91 12.15 -8.74
CA ASP A 103 -9.65 11.47 -9.05
C ASP A 103 -8.90 10.96 -7.79
N HIS A 104 -9.44 11.09 -6.57
CA HIS A 104 -8.73 10.67 -5.35
C HIS A 104 -8.42 9.16 -5.31
N GLY A 105 -9.35 8.32 -5.76
CA GLY A 105 -9.16 6.87 -5.87
C GLY A 105 -8.06 6.46 -6.87
N ALA A 106 -7.51 7.40 -7.65
CA ALA A 106 -6.41 7.16 -8.56
C ALA A 106 -5.01 7.29 -7.92
N GLY A 107 -4.90 7.82 -6.70
CA GLY A 107 -3.65 8.04 -5.97
C GLY A 107 -3.34 9.50 -5.67
#